data_AF-A0A286U2N2-F1
#
_entry.id   AF-A0A286U2N2-F1
#
_cell.length_a   1.000
_cell.length_b   1.000
_cell.length_c   1.000
_cell.angle_alpha   90.00
_cell.angle_beta   90.00
_cell.angle_gamma   90.00
#
_symmetry.space_group_name_H-M   'P 1'
#
loop_
_entity.id
_entity.type
_entity.pdbx_description
1 polymer ?
#
loop_
_entity_poly.entity_id
_entity_poly.type
_entity_poly.pdbx_seq_one_letter_code
_entity_poly.pdbx_strand_id
1 'polypeptide(L)'
;MEEFPRKLTAYLNTLNEEEKDEKARLFHSLIEEAQAHKFQSPRFWAMRQILSGRSLEQIKRNIKKRVTKKTDRFGERNDTG
;
A
#
# COMPACT_ATOMS: atom_id res chain seq x y z
N MET A 1 19.80 5.90 6.25
CA MET A 1 18.52 6.61 6.05
C MET A 1 17.65 5.72 5.19
N GLU A 2 16.41 5.48 5.59
CA GLU A 2 15.46 4.79 4.72
C GLU A 2 15.10 5.75 3.58
N GLU A 3 15.59 5.49 2.36
CA GLU A 3 15.33 6.36 1.22
C GLU A 3 13.89 6.17 0.75
N PHE A 4 13.08 7.23 0.90
CA PHE A 4 11.79 7.29 0.24
C PHE A 4 11.99 7.20 -1.29
N PRO A 5 11.09 6.52 -2.01
CA PRO A 5 11.11 6.56 -3.47
C PRO A 5 11.10 8.01 -3.97
N ARG A 6 11.93 8.34 -4.97
CA ARG A 6 12.08 9.73 -5.48
C ARG A 6 10.76 10.47 -5.73
N LYS A 7 9.75 9.76 -6.25
CA LYS A 7 8.41 10.32 -6.50
C LYS A 7 7.66 10.67 -5.21
N LEU A 8 7.80 9.86 -4.16
CA LEU A 8 7.23 10.15 -2.86
C LEU A 8 7.93 11.35 -2.23
N THR A 9 9.27 11.41 -2.31
CA THR A 9 10.04 12.56 -1.81
C THR A 9 9.62 13.86 -2.49
N ALA A 10 9.45 13.84 -3.81
CA ALA A 10 8.98 15.01 -4.56
C ALA A 10 7.59 15.48 -4.09
N TYR A 11 6.65 14.55 -3.90
CA TYR A 11 5.32 14.85 -3.36
C TYR A 11 5.38 15.36 -1.91
N LEU A 12 6.18 14.73 -1.05
CA LEU A 12 6.35 15.16 0.34
C LEU A 12 6.98 16.57 0.45
N ASN A 13 7.75 17.00 -0.54
CA ASN A 13 8.31 18.34 -0.60
C ASN A 13 7.31 19.41 -1.07
N THR A 14 6.15 19.02 -1.62
CA THR A 14 5.07 19.98 -1.93
C THR A 14 4.12 20.21 -0.75
N LEU A 15 4.32 19.51 0.37
CA LEU A 15 3.47 19.55 1.55
C LEU A 15 4.14 20.33 2.68
N ASN A 16 3.33 20.80 3.63
CA ASN A 16 3.83 21.40 4.87
C ASN A 16 4.41 20.33 5.80
N GLU A 17 5.21 20.72 6.80
CA GLU A 17 5.89 19.77 7.69
C GLU A 17 4.94 18.81 8.41
N GLU A 18 3.78 19.30 8.85
CA GLU A 18 2.76 18.49 9.52
C GLU A 18 2.17 17.41 8.59
N GLU A 19 1.78 17.81 7.38
CA GLU A 19 1.29 16.87 6.37
C GLU A 19 2.37 15.89 5.94
N LYS A 20 3.62 16.35 5.86
CA LYS A 20 4.78 15.53 5.52
C LYS A 20 4.97 14.41 6.54
N ASP A 21 4.90 14.75 7.83
CA ASP A 21 4.98 13.78 8.93
C ASP A 21 3.80 12.80 8.90
N GLU A 22 2.58 13.29 8.67
CA GLU A 22 1.39 12.44 8.54
C GLU A 22 1.54 11.42 7.38
N LYS A 23 1.96 11.89 6.20
CA LYS A 23 2.16 11.02 5.03
C LYS A 23 3.36 10.08 5.22
N ALA A 24 4.40 10.49 5.93
CA ALA A 24 5.52 9.61 6.28
C ALA A 24 5.09 8.49 7.23
N ARG A 25 4.36 8.81 8.31
CA ARG A 25 3.80 7.79 9.23
C ARG A 25 2.87 6.84 8.49
N LEU A 26 1.99 7.38 7.64
CA LEU A 26 1.11 6.58 6.80
C LEU A 26 1.90 5.65 5.87
N PHE A 27 2.99 6.11 5.27
CA PHE A 27 3.84 5.29 4.40
C PHE A 27 4.40 4.07 5.14
N HIS A 28 4.93 4.27 6.34
CA HIS A 28 5.45 3.17 7.16
C HIS A 28 4.36 2.18 7.54
N SER A 29 3.21 2.65 8.03
CA SER A 29 2.08 1.77 8.35
C SER A 29 1.61 0.94 7.14
N LEU A 30 1.57 1.55 5.95
CA LEU A 30 1.20 0.83 4.72
C LEU A 30 2.25 -0.18 4.26
N ILE A 31 3.54 0.08 4.52
CA ILE A 31 4.60 -0.90 4.28
C ILE A 31 4.41 -2.11 5.19
N GLU A 32 4.21 -1.89 6.49
CA GLU A 32 4.01 -2.96 7.47
C GLU A 32 2.79 -3.81 7.11
N GLU A 33 1.67 -3.17 6.75
CA GLU A 33 0.45 -3.89 6.35
C GLU A 33 0.69 -4.68 5.05
N ALA A 34 1.36 -4.09 4.05
CA ALA A 34 1.69 -4.79 2.81
C ALA A 34 2.71 -5.94 3.01
N GLN A 35 3.64 -5.81 3.95
CA GLN A 35 4.57 -6.87 4.35
C GLN A 35 3.84 -8.01 5.06
N ALA A 36 2.96 -7.70 6.02
CA ALA A 36 2.13 -8.67 6.73
C ALA A 36 1.30 -9.51 5.75
N HIS A 37 0.82 -8.90 4.66
CA HIS A 37 0.06 -9.58 3.61
C HIS A 37 0.91 -10.14 2.45
N LYS A 38 2.25 -10.19 2.59
CA LYS A 38 3.18 -10.77 1.60
C LYS A 38 3.02 -10.20 0.19
N PHE A 39 2.91 -8.87 0.09
CA PHE A 39 2.90 -8.19 -1.20
C PHE A 39 4.29 -8.30 -1.85
N GLN A 40 4.35 -8.47 -3.17
CA GLN A 40 5.61 -8.62 -3.91
C GLN A 40 6.50 -7.36 -3.83
N SER A 41 5.90 -6.18 -3.64
CA SER A 41 6.64 -4.91 -3.51
C SER A 41 5.92 -3.98 -2.53
N PRO A 42 6.12 -4.15 -1.21
CA PRO A 42 5.42 -3.39 -0.17
C PRO A 42 5.66 -1.88 -0.30
N ARG A 43 6.92 -1.46 -0.44
CA ARG A 43 7.32 -0.05 -0.61
C ARG A 43 6.65 0.62 -1.82
N PHE A 44 6.70 -0.04 -2.98
CA PHE A 44 6.09 0.49 -4.20
C PHE A 44 4.56 0.56 -4.09
N TRP A 45 3.95 -0.44 -3.45
CA TRP A 45 2.51 -0.44 -3.24
C TRP A 45 2.07 0.69 -2.31
N ALA A 46 2.75 0.86 -1.16
CA ALA A 46 2.50 1.94 -0.20
C ALA A 46 2.67 3.32 -0.86
N MET A 47 3.76 3.53 -1.61
CA MET A 47 3.98 4.76 -2.38
C MET A 47 2.81 5.06 -3.31
N ARG A 48 2.35 4.05 -4.07
CA ARG A 48 1.24 4.22 -5.02
C ARG A 48 -0.09 4.55 -4.34
N GLN A 49 -0.31 4.11 -3.09
CA GLN A 49 -1.49 4.50 -2.34
C GLN A 49 -1.44 5.97 -1.95
N ILE A 50 -0.31 6.44 -1.41
CA ILE A 50 -0.13 7.85 -1.00
C ILE A 50 -0.27 8.77 -2.20
N LEU A 51 0.44 8.47 -3.30
CA LEU A 51 0.40 9.29 -4.51
C LEU A 51 -0.97 9.29 -5.21
N SER A 52 -1.86 8.36 -4.87
CA SER A 52 -3.19 8.30 -5.49
C SER A 52 -4.23 9.19 -4.81
N GLY A 53 -3.86 9.90 -3.74
CA GLY A 53 -4.77 10.79 -3.01
C GLY A 53 -5.94 10.06 -2.32
N ARG A 54 -5.85 8.74 -2.15
CA ARG A 54 -6.90 7.91 -1.53
C ARG A 54 -6.93 8.11 -0.03
N SER A 55 -8.13 8.06 0.55
CA SER A 55 -8.29 8.05 2.00
C SER A 55 -7.80 6.73 2.62
N LEU A 56 -7.45 6.77 3.91
CA LEU A 56 -7.02 5.60 4.68
C LEU A 56 -8.01 4.42 4.55
N GLU A 57 -9.32 4.71 4.60
CA GLU A 57 -10.37 3.71 4.46
C GLU A 57 -10.37 3.05 3.08
N GLN A 58 -10.18 3.82 2.00
CA GLN A 58 -10.10 3.30 0.65
C GLN A 58 -8.87 2.41 0.45
N ILE A 59 -7.77 2.75 1.13
CA ILE A 59 -6.54 1.98 1.10
C ILE A 59 -6.73 0.63 1.82
N LYS A 60 -7.26 0.64 3.04
CA LYS A 60 -7.61 -0.58 3.80
C LYS A 60 -8.57 -1.49 3.03
N ARG A 61 -9.61 -0.93 2.40
CA ARG A 61 -10.53 -1.69 1.54
C ARG A 61 -9.80 -2.34 0.35
N ASN A 62 -8.81 -1.67 -0.23
CA ASN A 62 -8.01 -2.25 -1.32
C ASN A 62 -7.09 -3.37 -0.85
N ILE A 63 -6.48 -3.25 0.33
CA ILE A 63 -5.69 -4.33 0.95
C ILE A 63 -6.58 -5.55 1.13
N LYS A 64 -7.73 -5.38 1.80
CA LYS A 64 -8.71 -6.46 2.00
C LYS A 64 -9.10 -7.11 0.68
N LYS A 65 -9.49 -6.32 -0.34
CA LYS A 65 -9.82 -6.84 -1.68
C LYS A 65 -8.68 -7.62 -2.31
N ARG A 66 -7.43 -7.15 -2.22
CA ARG A 66 -6.26 -7.84 -2.80
C ARG A 66 -5.94 -9.14 -2.09
N VAL A 67 -6.08 -9.17 -0.77
CA VAL A 67 -5.85 -10.36 0.06
C VAL A 67 -6.93 -11.39 -0.21
N THR A 68 -8.21 -11.01 -0.14
CA THR A 68 -9.35 -11.90 -0.40
C THR A 68 -9.35 -12.45 -1.82
N LYS A 69 -9.04 -11.63 -2.83
CA LYS A 69 -8.96 -12.08 -4.24
C LYS A 69 -7.76 -13.01 -4.52
N LYS A 70 -6.78 -13.09 -3.61
CA LYS A 70 -5.69 -14.06 -3.68
C LYS A 70 -6.12 -15.42 -3.13
N THR A 71 -6.98 -15.43 -2.10
CA THR A 71 -7.61 -16.65 -1.57
C THR A 71 -8.53 -17.30 -2.59
N ASP A 72 -9.31 -16.52 -3.34
CA ASP A 72 -10.23 -17.05 -4.37
C ASP A 72 -9.52 -17.76 -5.53
N ARG A 73 -8.31 -17.33 -5.90
CA ARG A 73 -7.57 -17.94 -7.02
C ARG A 73 -6.88 -19.28 -6.70
N PHE A 74 -6.96 -19.75 -5.46
CA PHE A 74 -6.54 -21.11 -5.08
C PHE A 74 -7.73 -22.04 -4.79
N GLY A 75 -8.96 -21.60 -5.03
CA GLY A 75 -10.18 -22.34 -4.68
C GLY A 75 -11.01 -22.90 -5.84
N GLU A 76 -10.59 -22.79 -7.10
CA GLU A 76 -11.41 -23.26 -8.23
C GLU A 76 -10.58 -23.95 -9.31
N ARG A 77 -10.00 -25.10 -8.95
CA ARG A 77 -9.70 -26.20 -9.88
C ARG A 77 -9.82 -27.51 -9.12
N ASN A 78 -11.04 -28.00 -8.97
CA ASN A 78 -11.37 -29.40 -8.75
C ASN A 78 -12.89 -29.53 -8.88
N ASP A 79 -13.35 -29.69 -10.12
CA ASP A 79 -14.43 -30.63 -10.50
C ASP A 79 -14.79 -30.44 -11.97
N THR A 80 -14.19 -31.23 -12.87
CA THR A 80 -14.93 -31.89 -13.96
C THR A 80 -14.01 -32.95 -14.59
N GLY A 81 -14.30 -34.23 -14.31
CA GLY A 81 -13.65 -35.39 -14.88
C GLY A 81 -14.34 -36.65 -14.41
#